data_AF-A0AAN4ZT83-F1
#
_entry.id   AF-A0AAN4ZT83-F1
#
_cell.length_a   1.000
_cell.length_b   1.000
_cell.length_c   1.000
_cell.angle_alpha   90.00
_cell.angle_beta   90.00
_cell.angle_gamma   90.00
#
_symmetry.space_group_name_H-M   'P 1'
#
loop_
_entity.id
_entity.type
_entity.pdbx_description
1 polymer ?
#
loop_
_entity_poly.entity_id
_entity_poly.type
_entity_poly.pdbx_seq_one_letter_code
_entity_poly.pdbx_strand_id
1 'polypeptide(L)'
;LVRLEDMRIAYLLTSLFTIAAATTEIFYYADGDTDHAVTKCVTDAITRLEEATTCISFTENSIEPEIAFAIVHSSECAWQPSNKSIHLSADCISDNFCTELVGKAVGVDRPAQDVAHFLGEKYNCTGPCSGLRCEHGGLLNVERCECSCKYAFGGQRCEQLKRTDFNDASCGVIEAQDAGSLSLSTFPGDQLKGTICQWLLKSNDPWAKFELNFDGLDMDNKDMPPGIICNDILSVYGAGKQTTIPCNGEPVAKMTSASNWVLVELRTNPWSQEAHAGPEIRYNLISRPTGALAFSEGMTASTFVSSLLPAAALIAARLL
;
A
#
# COMPACT_ATOMS: atom_id res chain seq x y z
N LEU A 1 -12.85 -0.82 -78.36
CA LEU A 1 -13.28 -2.09 -77.75
C LEU A 1 -12.22 -2.49 -76.71
N VAL A 2 -12.65 -2.60 -75.44
CA VAL A 2 -11.94 -3.12 -74.23
C VAL A 2 -10.92 -2.14 -73.59
N ARG A 3 -11.34 -1.25 -72.66
CA ARG A 3 -11.46 -1.31 -71.16
C ARG A 3 -10.12 -1.01 -70.45
N LEU A 4 -9.89 0.10 -69.74
CA LEU A 4 -10.41 0.61 -68.43
C LEU A 4 -10.30 -0.43 -67.29
N GLU A 5 -9.66 -0.02 -66.17
CA GLU A 5 -9.19 -0.78 -64.97
C GLU A 5 -7.70 -1.18 -65.11
N ASP A 6 -6.72 -0.66 -64.35
CA ASP A 6 -6.65 -0.45 -62.91
C ASP A 6 -5.93 0.85 -62.49
N MET A 7 -6.68 1.65 -61.74
CA MET A 7 -6.21 2.76 -60.91
C MET A 7 -6.41 2.28 -59.47
N ARG A 8 -5.47 2.62 -58.57
CA ARG A 8 -5.64 2.84 -57.12
C ARG A 8 -4.90 1.88 -56.16
N ILE A 9 -4.23 2.54 -55.20
CA ILE A 9 -4.01 2.13 -53.80
C ILE A 9 -2.88 1.11 -53.57
N ALA A 10 -1.66 1.64 -53.49
CA ALA A 10 -0.66 1.18 -52.53
C ALA A 10 -0.53 2.25 -51.43
N TYR A 11 -1.63 2.48 -50.72
CA TYR A 11 -1.70 3.25 -49.48
C TYR A 11 -2.51 2.41 -48.50
N LEU A 12 -2.09 2.42 -47.24
CA LEU A 12 -2.70 1.77 -46.08
C LEU A 12 -2.51 0.24 -45.99
N LEU A 13 -1.59 -0.16 -45.10
CA LEU A 13 -1.87 -1.11 -44.01
C LEU A 13 -0.71 -1.05 -43.00
N THR A 14 -0.47 0.12 -42.41
CA THR A 14 0.03 0.17 -41.03
C THR A 14 -1.14 -0.20 -40.14
N SER A 15 -1.28 -1.49 -39.86
CA SER A 15 -2.17 -2.01 -38.83
C SER A 15 -1.70 -1.48 -37.48
N LEU A 16 -2.26 -0.35 -37.05
CA LEU A 16 -2.32 0.05 -35.66
C LEU A 16 -3.16 -1.02 -34.94
N PHE A 17 -2.49 -2.02 -34.39
CA PHE A 17 -3.05 -2.77 -33.28
C PHE A 17 -3.04 -1.82 -32.08
N THR A 18 -4.11 -1.03 -31.91
CA THR A 18 -4.45 -0.53 -30.59
C THR A 18 -4.79 -1.76 -29.76
N ILE A 19 -3.84 -2.22 -28.95
CA ILE A 19 -4.14 -3.11 -27.84
C ILE A 19 -5.05 -2.26 -26.94
N ALA A 20 -6.36 -2.49 -27.00
CA ALA A 20 -7.25 -2.00 -25.96
C ALA A 20 -6.75 -2.63 -24.67
N ALA A 21 -6.18 -1.83 -23.76
CA ALA A 21 -5.89 -2.29 -22.42
C ALA A 21 -7.22 -2.82 -21.85
N ALA A 22 -7.23 -4.06 -21.39
CA ALA A 22 -8.43 -4.62 -20.77
C ALA A 22 -8.70 -3.82 -19.49
N THR A 23 -9.76 -3.02 -19.49
CA THR A 23 -10.20 -2.29 -18.30
C THR A 23 -10.93 -3.26 -17.38
N THR A 24 -10.54 -3.30 -16.11
CA THR A 24 -11.28 -4.03 -15.09
C THR A 24 -12.41 -3.14 -14.57
N GLU A 25 -13.65 -3.57 -14.75
CA GLU A 25 -14.81 -2.88 -14.18
C GLU A 25 -15.10 -3.37 -12.75
N ILE A 26 -15.34 -2.43 -11.84
CA ILE A 26 -15.72 -2.66 -10.45
C ILE A 26 -17.05 -1.97 -10.20
N PHE A 27 -18.10 -2.74 -9.90
CA PHE A 27 -19.42 -2.18 -9.67
C PHE A 27 -19.61 -1.71 -8.23
N TYR A 28 -20.19 -0.53 -8.02
CA TYR A 28 -20.60 -0.06 -6.70
C TYR A 28 -22.05 0.42 -6.70
N TYR A 29 -22.65 0.49 -5.51
CA TYR A 29 -24.00 1.03 -5.31
C TYR A 29 -23.94 2.22 -4.37
N ALA A 30 -24.54 3.36 -4.75
CA ALA A 30 -24.77 4.47 -3.83
C ALA A 30 -26.23 4.47 -3.39
N ASP A 31 -26.49 4.37 -2.09
CA ASP A 31 -27.87 4.44 -1.61
C ASP A 31 -28.44 5.84 -1.87
N GLY A 32 -29.67 5.92 -2.40
CA GLY A 32 -30.29 7.19 -2.82
C GLY A 32 -30.57 8.16 -1.68
N ASP A 33 -30.48 7.70 -0.43
CA ASP A 33 -30.64 8.49 0.81
C ASP A 33 -29.28 8.87 1.45
N THR A 34 -28.17 8.66 0.74
CA THR A 34 -26.82 8.98 1.24
C THR A 34 -26.59 10.49 1.26
N ASP A 35 -26.02 10.99 2.36
CA ASP A 35 -25.61 12.40 2.46
C ASP A 35 -24.64 12.78 1.32
N HIS A 36 -24.86 13.94 0.71
CA HIS A 36 -24.08 14.42 -0.42
C HIS A 36 -22.56 14.49 -0.12
N ALA A 37 -22.17 14.86 1.10
CA ALA A 37 -20.77 14.92 1.50
C ALA A 37 -20.14 13.53 1.58
N VAL A 38 -20.90 12.52 2.02
CA VAL A 38 -20.47 11.12 2.04
C VAL A 38 -20.28 10.58 0.62
N THR A 39 -21.29 10.73 -0.23
CA THR A 39 -21.22 10.28 -1.63
C THR A 39 -20.05 10.95 -2.34
N LYS A 40 -19.91 12.28 -2.20
CA LYS A 40 -18.80 13.04 -2.79
C LYS A 40 -17.43 12.52 -2.33
N CYS A 41 -17.26 12.24 -1.04
CA CYS A 41 -15.97 11.76 -0.52
C CYS A 41 -15.55 10.42 -1.16
N VAL A 42 -16.50 9.50 -1.33
CA VAL A 42 -16.24 8.20 -1.94
C VAL A 42 -16.03 8.33 -3.45
N THR A 43 -16.84 9.12 -4.16
CA THR A 43 -16.67 9.32 -5.61
C THR A 43 -15.38 10.06 -5.96
N ASP A 44 -14.95 11.01 -5.13
CA ASP A 44 -13.65 11.66 -5.30
C ASP A 44 -12.49 10.67 -5.08
N ALA A 45 -12.64 9.76 -4.11
CA ALA A 45 -11.66 8.68 -3.88
C ALA A 45 -11.60 7.71 -5.07
N ILE A 46 -12.76 7.30 -5.60
CA ILE A 46 -12.87 6.48 -6.81
C ILE A 46 -12.14 7.15 -7.98
N THR A 47 -12.46 8.41 -8.28
CA THR A 47 -11.84 9.17 -9.38
C THR A 47 -10.32 9.17 -9.26
N ARG A 48 -9.78 9.45 -8.06
CA ARG A 48 -8.33 9.43 -7.81
C ARG A 48 -7.71 8.05 -8.09
N LEU A 49 -8.41 6.97 -7.75
CA LEU A 49 -7.91 5.61 -7.96
C LEU A 49 -7.96 5.19 -9.44
N GLU A 50 -8.98 5.59 -10.17
CA GLU A 50 -9.07 5.38 -11.63
C GLU A 50 -7.92 6.10 -12.36
N GLU A 51 -7.71 7.38 -12.04
CA GLU A 51 -6.61 8.19 -12.60
C GLU A 51 -5.24 7.59 -12.27
N ALA A 52 -5.06 7.07 -11.05
CA ALA A 52 -3.79 6.53 -10.58
C ALA A 52 -3.52 5.09 -11.04
N THR A 53 -4.51 4.33 -11.49
CA THR A 53 -4.32 2.95 -11.96
C THR A 53 -4.45 2.81 -13.46
N THR A 54 -5.18 3.70 -14.13
CA THR A 54 -5.38 3.78 -15.60
C THR A 54 -6.00 2.56 -16.28
N CYS A 55 -6.23 1.45 -15.56
CA CYS A 55 -6.81 0.21 -16.09
C CYS A 55 -8.00 -0.32 -15.28
N ILE A 56 -8.45 0.44 -14.27
CA ILE A 56 -9.62 0.14 -13.46
C ILE A 56 -10.68 1.21 -13.74
N SER A 57 -11.93 0.80 -13.86
CA SER A 57 -13.07 1.70 -13.85
C SER A 57 -14.10 1.27 -12.82
N PHE A 58 -14.66 2.23 -12.10
CA PHE A 58 -15.73 2.02 -11.15
C PHE A 58 -17.05 2.47 -11.77
N THR A 59 -18.02 1.56 -11.80
CA THR A 59 -19.33 1.83 -12.40
C THR A 59 -20.42 1.72 -11.36
N GLU A 60 -21.24 2.76 -11.23
CA GLU A 60 -22.41 2.71 -10.39
C GLU A 60 -23.47 1.77 -11.01
N ASN A 61 -23.93 0.78 -10.26
CA ASN A 61 -24.94 -0.17 -10.72
C ASN A 61 -26.01 -0.42 -9.64
N SER A 62 -27.27 -0.29 -10.05
CA SER A 62 -28.44 -0.45 -9.17
C SER A 62 -29.13 -1.81 -9.30
N ILE A 63 -28.65 -2.70 -10.19
CA ILE A 63 -29.38 -3.91 -10.60
C ILE A 63 -28.51 -5.19 -10.56
N GLU A 64 -27.19 -5.09 -10.45
CA GLU A 64 -26.33 -6.29 -10.42
C GLU A 64 -26.15 -6.92 -9.03
N PRO A 65 -26.20 -8.27 -8.92
CA PRO A 65 -25.94 -8.96 -7.66
C PRO A 65 -24.45 -8.99 -7.25
N GLU A 66 -23.52 -8.60 -8.14
CA GLU A 66 -22.07 -8.62 -7.89
C GLU A 66 -21.48 -7.22 -7.65
N ILE A 67 -22.16 -6.38 -6.87
CA ILE A 67 -21.54 -5.13 -6.41
C ILE A 67 -20.33 -5.44 -5.52
N ALA A 68 -19.23 -4.73 -5.78
CA ALA A 68 -18.04 -4.72 -4.95
C ALA A 68 -18.36 -4.16 -3.56
N PHE A 69 -19.09 -3.04 -3.54
CA PHE A 69 -19.54 -2.42 -2.32
C PHE A 69 -20.75 -1.49 -2.49
N ALA A 70 -21.46 -1.30 -1.39
CA ALA A 70 -22.46 -0.25 -1.23
C ALA A 70 -21.90 0.94 -0.42
N ILE A 71 -22.38 2.15 -0.70
CA ILE A 71 -22.08 3.37 0.07
C ILE A 71 -23.30 3.67 0.93
N VAL A 72 -23.10 3.76 2.24
CA VAL A 72 -24.17 3.93 3.22
C VAL A 72 -23.81 5.06 4.18
N HIS A 73 -24.69 6.06 4.28
CA HIS A 73 -24.60 7.08 5.32
C HIS A 73 -25.04 6.46 6.66
N SER A 74 -24.18 6.54 7.68
CA SER A 74 -24.51 6.07 9.03
C SER A 74 -23.67 6.81 10.08
N SER A 75 -23.90 6.51 11.36
CA SER A 75 -23.05 7.00 12.45
C SER A 75 -21.68 6.30 12.54
N GLU A 76 -21.45 5.27 11.72
CA GLU A 76 -20.22 4.50 11.69
C GLU A 76 -19.26 5.01 10.61
N CYS A 77 -17.97 4.71 10.79
CA CYS A 77 -16.87 5.12 9.92
C CYS A 77 -16.00 3.90 9.66
N ALA A 78 -16.48 2.99 8.81
CA ALA A 78 -15.84 1.69 8.63
C ALA A 78 -16.26 1.00 7.32
N TRP A 79 -15.40 0.09 6.87
CA TRP A 79 -15.77 -0.96 5.93
C TRP A 79 -16.41 -2.10 6.70
N GLN A 80 -17.61 -2.53 6.29
CA GLN A 80 -18.32 -3.68 6.82
C GLN A 80 -18.27 -4.86 5.83
N PRO A 81 -17.48 -5.90 6.09
CA PRO A 81 -17.35 -7.04 5.17
C PRO A 81 -18.63 -7.87 5.02
N SER A 82 -19.48 -7.92 6.05
CA SER A 82 -20.66 -8.81 6.12
C SER A 82 -21.72 -8.53 5.06
N ASN A 83 -21.87 -7.26 4.68
CA ASN A 83 -22.84 -6.72 3.74
C ASN A 83 -22.15 -5.96 2.60
N LYS A 84 -20.81 -6.02 2.54
CA LYS A 84 -19.98 -5.32 1.56
C LYS A 84 -20.31 -3.83 1.49
N SER A 85 -20.32 -3.12 2.61
CA SER A 85 -20.67 -1.70 2.62
C SER A 85 -19.62 -0.81 3.27
N ILE A 86 -19.44 0.36 2.69
CA ILE A 86 -18.72 1.49 3.26
C ILE A 86 -19.73 2.30 4.06
N HIS A 87 -19.55 2.31 5.37
CA HIS A 87 -20.31 3.12 6.31
C HIS A 87 -19.54 4.39 6.64
N LEU A 88 -20.15 5.54 6.42
CA LEU A 88 -19.53 6.84 6.65
C LEU A 88 -20.50 7.82 7.33
N SER A 89 -19.97 8.58 8.28
CA SER A 89 -20.58 9.79 8.86
C SER A 89 -19.87 11.03 8.32
N ALA A 90 -20.58 12.17 8.28
CA ALA A 90 -19.98 13.46 7.97
C ALA A 90 -18.81 13.85 8.90
N ASP A 91 -18.73 13.28 10.10
CA ASP A 91 -17.69 13.60 11.09
C ASP A 91 -16.33 12.94 10.80
N CYS A 92 -16.26 11.98 9.88
CA CYS A 92 -15.04 11.20 9.60
C CYS A 92 -14.60 11.25 8.14
N ILE A 93 -15.27 12.04 7.29
CA ILE A 93 -14.87 12.18 5.89
C ILE A 93 -13.53 12.92 5.79
N SER A 94 -12.60 12.30 5.07
CA SER A 94 -11.37 12.93 4.59
C SER A 94 -10.91 12.19 3.33
N ASP A 95 -10.14 12.87 2.48
CA ASP A 95 -9.66 12.27 1.23
C ASP A 95 -8.90 10.96 1.47
N ASN A 96 -8.04 10.93 2.49
CA ASN A 96 -7.28 9.74 2.85
C ASN A 96 -8.21 8.62 3.33
N PHE A 97 -9.12 8.93 4.26
CA PHE A 97 -9.98 7.92 4.85
C PHE A 97 -10.93 7.29 3.83
N CYS A 98 -11.54 8.08 2.95
CA CYS A 98 -12.39 7.56 1.88
C CYS A 98 -11.59 6.69 0.88
N THR A 99 -10.35 7.07 0.56
CA THR A 99 -9.46 6.26 -0.28
C THR A 99 -9.12 4.92 0.37
N GLU A 100 -8.86 4.91 1.68
CA GLU A 100 -8.61 3.68 2.45
C GLU A 100 -9.83 2.76 2.50
N LEU A 101 -11.04 3.32 2.67
CA LEU A 101 -12.28 2.54 2.70
C LEU A 101 -12.61 1.95 1.33
N VAL A 102 -12.45 2.72 0.24
CA VAL A 102 -12.60 2.18 -1.11
C VAL A 102 -11.58 1.07 -1.35
N GLY A 103 -10.31 1.29 -0.99
CA GLY A 103 -9.28 0.26 -1.05
C GLY A 103 -9.69 -1.02 -0.32
N LYS A 104 -10.13 -0.92 0.95
CA LYS A 104 -10.61 -2.06 1.74
C LYS A 104 -11.77 -2.78 1.08
N ALA A 105 -12.72 -2.04 0.53
CA ALA A 105 -13.90 -2.58 -0.13
C ALA A 105 -13.54 -3.44 -1.35
N VAL A 106 -12.46 -3.10 -2.05
CA VAL A 106 -11.93 -3.90 -3.16
C VAL A 106 -10.74 -4.78 -2.75
N GLY A 107 -10.59 -5.08 -1.46
CA GLY A 107 -9.61 -6.04 -0.94
C GLY A 107 -8.17 -5.53 -0.80
N VAL A 108 -7.98 -4.22 -0.72
CA VAL A 108 -6.70 -3.54 -0.50
C VAL A 108 -6.73 -2.78 0.83
N ASP A 109 -6.34 -3.45 1.91
CA ASP A 109 -6.22 -2.85 3.24
C ASP A 109 -4.84 -2.18 3.42
N ARG A 110 -4.74 -0.95 2.92
CA ARG A 110 -3.50 -0.14 2.92
C ARG A 110 -3.79 1.33 3.22
N PRO A 111 -2.79 2.09 3.73
CA PRO A 111 -2.90 3.54 3.87
C PRO A 111 -3.20 4.21 2.53
N ALA A 112 -3.89 5.35 2.55
CA ALA A 112 -4.41 6.02 1.35
C ALA A 112 -3.40 6.14 0.21
N GLN A 113 -2.17 6.59 0.50
CA GLN A 113 -1.14 6.80 -0.54
C GLN A 113 -0.65 5.51 -1.21
N ASP A 114 -0.87 4.34 -0.59
CA ASP A 114 -0.43 3.05 -1.11
C ASP A 114 -1.56 2.31 -1.86
N VAL A 115 -2.83 2.69 -1.66
CA VAL A 115 -4.00 1.97 -2.20
C VAL A 115 -3.91 1.80 -3.72
N ALA A 116 -3.66 2.89 -4.46
CA ALA A 116 -3.58 2.84 -5.92
C ALA A 116 -2.49 1.87 -6.42
N HIS A 117 -1.34 1.84 -5.73
CA HIS A 117 -0.26 0.92 -6.09
C HIS A 117 -0.69 -0.55 -5.92
N PHE A 118 -1.24 -0.89 -4.76
CA PHE A 118 -1.68 -2.26 -4.49
C PHE A 118 -2.88 -2.69 -5.34
N LEU A 119 -3.72 -1.74 -5.77
CA LEU A 119 -4.74 -1.99 -6.78
C LEU A 119 -4.11 -2.27 -8.15
N GLY A 120 -3.14 -1.46 -8.56
CA GLY A 120 -2.37 -1.69 -9.78
C GLY A 120 -1.72 -3.07 -9.78
N GLU A 121 -1.08 -3.50 -8.68
CA GLU A 121 -0.52 -4.86 -8.58
C GLU A 121 -1.61 -5.94 -8.64
N LYS A 122 -2.73 -5.74 -7.93
CA LYS A 122 -3.84 -6.70 -7.91
C LYS A 122 -4.44 -6.93 -9.29
N TYR A 123 -4.58 -5.88 -10.10
CA TYR A 123 -5.22 -5.94 -11.41
C TYR A 123 -4.22 -5.83 -12.58
N ASN A 124 -2.91 -5.92 -12.29
CA ASN A 124 -1.82 -5.82 -13.26
C ASN A 124 -1.88 -4.54 -14.13
N CYS A 125 -2.20 -3.41 -13.50
CA CYS A 125 -2.13 -2.10 -14.14
C CYS A 125 -0.72 -1.50 -14.04
N THR A 126 -0.30 -0.78 -15.07
CA THR A 126 0.96 -0.02 -15.07
C THR A 126 0.82 1.41 -14.52
N GLY A 127 -0.40 1.91 -14.28
CA GLY A 127 -0.62 3.26 -13.76
C GLY A 127 -0.07 4.38 -14.65
N PRO A 128 -0.14 5.64 -14.21
CA PRO A 128 0.58 6.72 -14.87
C PRO A 128 2.09 6.55 -14.62
N CYS A 129 2.92 7.22 -15.44
CA CYS A 129 4.38 7.17 -15.31
C CYS A 129 5.03 5.78 -15.52
N SER A 130 4.43 4.93 -16.36
CA SER A 130 5.00 3.62 -16.77
C SER A 130 5.35 2.70 -15.59
N GLY A 131 4.54 2.71 -14.54
CA GLY A 131 4.72 1.85 -13.37
C GLY A 131 5.73 2.37 -12.35
N LEU A 132 6.16 3.63 -12.44
CA LEU A 132 7.03 4.23 -11.44
C LEU A 132 6.35 4.20 -10.05
N ARG A 133 7.02 3.58 -9.08
CA ARG A 133 6.56 3.49 -7.69
C ARG A 133 7.53 4.17 -6.74
N CYS A 134 6.98 4.98 -5.84
CA CYS A 134 7.68 5.48 -4.67
C CYS A 134 7.58 4.51 -3.50
N GLU A 135 8.69 4.24 -2.84
CA GLU A 135 8.84 3.32 -1.72
C GLU A 135 8.84 4.08 -0.40
N HIS A 136 8.76 3.33 0.70
CA HIS A 136 8.85 3.85 2.07
C HIS A 136 7.93 5.06 2.36
N GLY A 137 6.73 5.03 1.79
CA GLY A 137 5.70 6.06 1.95
C GLY A 137 5.98 7.35 1.16
N GLY A 138 6.88 7.32 0.16
CA GLY A 138 7.08 8.41 -0.78
C GLY A 138 5.83 8.69 -1.63
N LEU A 139 5.72 9.92 -2.13
CA LEU A 139 4.57 10.38 -2.90
C LEU A 139 4.96 10.58 -4.36
N LEU A 140 4.20 9.98 -5.28
CA LEU A 140 4.41 10.13 -6.72
C LEU A 140 3.81 11.45 -7.21
N ASN A 141 4.64 12.31 -7.80
CA ASN A 141 4.16 13.42 -8.60
C ASN A 141 3.87 12.91 -10.02
N VAL A 142 2.59 12.81 -10.36
CA VAL A 142 2.13 12.23 -11.64
C VAL A 142 2.46 13.13 -12.84
N GLU A 143 2.51 14.45 -12.67
CA GLU A 143 2.83 15.39 -13.75
C GLU A 143 4.29 15.31 -14.20
N ARG A 144 5.19 15.08 -13.25
CA ARG A 144 6.65 15.02 -13.49
C ARG A 144 7.20 13.59 -13.51
N CYS A 145 6.42 12.62 -13.06
CA CYS A 145 6.87 11.26 -12.84
C CYS A 145 8.11 11.19 -11.92
N GLU A 146 8.01 11.86 -10.77
CA GLU A 146 9.09 11.96 -9.78
C GLU A 146 8.57 11.63 -8.37
N CYS A 147 9.40 10.98 -7.55
CA CYS A 147 9.05 10.66 -6.16
C CYS A 147 9.53 11.74 -5.19
N SER A 148 8.61 12.17 -4.32
CA SER A 148 8.92 12.98 -3.14
C SER A 148 9.09 12.07 -1.91
N CYS A 149 10.29 12.03 -1.35
CA CYS A 149 10.63 11.12 -0.26
C CYS A 149 10.32 11.70 1.13
N LYS A 150 9.82 10.85 2.02
CA LYS A 150 9.59 11.18 3.43
C LYS A 150 10.90 11.18 4.22
N TYR A 151 10.80 11.57 5.49
CA TYR A 151 11.91 11.59 6.45
C TYR A 151 12.74 10.31 6.38
N ALA A 152 14.06 10.45 6.52
CA ALA A 152 15.08 9.39 6.47
C ALA A 152 15.27 8.69 5.11
N PHE A 153 14.44 8.92 4.09
CA PHE A 153 14.54 8.24 2.80
C PHE A 153 15.06 9.12 1.66
N GLY A 154 15.59 8.48 0.62
CA GLY A 154 16.12 9.10 -0.59
C GLY A 154 16.25 8.09 -1.73
N GLY A 155 16.85 8.52 -2.84
CA GLY A 155 16.86 7.75 -4.09
C GLY A 155 15.74 8.16 -5.03
N GLN A 156 15.77 7.67 -6.28
CA GLN A 156 14.79 8.04 -7.31
C GLN A 156 13.39 7.57 -6.95
N ARG A 157 13.29 6.47 -6.20
CA ARG A 157 12.05 5.84 -5.75
C ARG A 157 11.92 5.89 -4.24
N CYS A 158 12.71 6.67 -3.50
CA CYS A 158 12.72 6.66 -2.03
C CYS A 158 13.13 5.30 -1.42
N GLU A 159 13.84 4.48 -2.20
CA GLU A 159 14.24 3.12 -1.85
C GLU A 159 15.44 3.07 -0.88
N GLN A 160 16.15 4.18 -0.73
CA GLN A 160 17.40 4.26 0.03
C GLN A 160 17.17 4.92 1.39
N LEU A 161 17.77 4.35 2.43
CA LEU A 161 17.92 5.05 3.70
C LEU A 161 19.00 6.13 3.52
N LYS A 162 18.60 7.40 3.61
CA LYS A 162 19.44 8.57 3.28
C LYS A 162 20.43 8.92 4.39
N ARG A 163 20.06 8.71 5.65
CA ARG A 163 20.97 8.96 6.77
C ARG A 163 21.98 7.82 6.84
N THR A 164 23.25 8.19 6.98
CA THR A 164 24.38 7.27 7.14
C THR A 164 25.23 7.64 8.36
N ASP A 165 24.77 8.58 9.18
CA ASP A 165 25.47 9.05 10.38
C ASP A 165 25.14 8.18 11.62
N PHE A 166 24.73 6.93 11.40
CA PHE A 166 24.58 5.97 12.48
C PHE A 166 25.96 5.60 13.03
N ASN A 167 26.04 5.46 14.34
CA ASN A 167 27.29 5.19 15.06
C ASN A 167 27.30 3.84 15.80
N ASP A 168 26.31 2.99 15.54
CA ASP A 168 26.27 1.59 16.00
C ASP A 168 26.20 0.63 14.80
N ALA A 169 26.88 -0.52 14.91
CA ALA A 169 27.05 -1.47 13.82
C ALA A 169 25.79 -2.30 13.50
N SER A 170 24.81 -2.34 14.42
CA SER A 170 23.53 -3.03 14.21
C SER A 170 22.56 -2.23 13.34
N CYS A 171 22.83 -0.94 13.13
CA CYS A 171 21.95 -0.02 12.40
C CYS A 171 22.03 -0.23 10.89
N GLY A 172 20.96 0.10 10.19
CA GLY A 172 20.88 0.06 8.73
C GLY A 172 19.65 -0.69 8.24
N VAL A 173 19.79 -1.31 7.06
CA VAL A 173 18.70 -2.01 6.39
C VAL A 173 18.71 -3.48 6.79
N ILE A 174 17.55 -3.99 7.20
CA ILE A 174 17.32 -5.38 7.57
C ILE A 174 16.28 -5.97 6.62
N GLU A 175 16.74 -6.89 5.77
CA GLU A 175 15.91 -7.67 4.84
C GLU A 175 15.28 -8.84 5.59
N ALA A 176 14.07 -8.63 6.13
CA ALA A 176 13.39 -9.63 6.94
C ALA A 176 12.69 -10.69 6.08
N GLN A 177 13.03 -11.95 6.34
CA GLN A 177 12.38 -13.12 5.73
C GLN A 177 11.38 -13.79 6.67
N ASP A 178 11.64 -13.73 7.98
CA ASP A 178 10.84 -14.33 9.06
C ASP A 178 10.86 -13.40 10.29
N ALA A 179 10.52 -13.93 11.46
CA ALA A 179 10.66 -13.24 12.74
C ALA A 179 12.14 -12.99 13.12
N GLY A 180 12.38 -11.96 13.93
CA GLY A 180 13.70 -11.61 14.45
C GLY A 180 13.65 -10.58 15.57
N SER A 181 14.77 -9.91 15.82
CA SER A 181 14.88 -8.85 16.82
C SER A 181 15.74 -7.68 16.33
N LEU A 182 15.49 -6.51 16.91
CA LEU A 182 16.29 -5.31 16.82
C LEU A 182 16.84 -4.98 18.19
N SER A 183 18.14 -4.73 18.25
CA SER A 183 18.82 -4.24 19.44
C SER A 183 20.13 -3.60 19.01
N LEU A 184 20.71 -2.75 19.87
CA LEU A 184 22.05 -2.22 19.66
C LEU A 184 23.10 -3.33 19.65
N SER A 185 24.25 -3.07 19.03
CA SER A 185 25.35 -4.05 18.96
C SER A 185 25.95 -4.39 20.34
N THR A 186 25.75 -3.53 21.33
CA THR A 186 26.20 -3.71 22.72
C THR A 186 25.21 -4.47 23.59
N PHE A 187 23.95 -4.61 23.17
CA PHE A 187 22.89 -5.24 23.98
C PHE A 187 23.24 -6.72 24.31
N PRO A 188 22.99 -7.21 25.54
CA PRO A 188 22.31 -6.56 26.66
C PRO A 188 23.22 -5.72 27.57
N GLY A 189 24.45 -5.41 27.15
CA GLY A 189 25.37 -4.52 27.86
C GLY A 189 25.10 -3.03 27.57
N ASP A 190 25.86 -2.18 28.25
CA ASP A 190 25.68 -0.72 28.23
C ASP A 190 25.78 -0.14 26.81
N GLN A 191 24.77 0.67 26.45
CA GLN A 191 24.74 1.43 25.21
C GLN A 191 25.79 2.55 25.21
N LEU A 192 26.32 2.86 24.03
CA LEU A 192 27.18 4.04 23.86
C LEU A 192 26.33 5.31 24.00
N LYS A 193 26.83 6.30 24.76
CA LYS A 193 26.16 7.60 24.90
C LYS A 193 26.17 8.35 23.57
N GLY A 194 25.08 9.04 23.24
CA GLY A 194 24.96 9.78 21.98
C GLY A 194 24.86 8.87 20.75
N THR A 195 24.46 7.61 20.94
CA THR A 195 24.08 6.69 19.86
C THR A 195 22.92 7.26 19.06
N ILE A 196 23.07 7.25 17.73
CA ILE A 196 22.01 7.48 16.75
C ILE A 196 21.93 6.22 15.90
N CYS A 197 20.78 5.56 15.92
CA CYS A 197 20.57 4.33 15.19
C CYS A 197 19.24 4.37 14.44
N GLN A 198 19.25 3.87 13.20
CA GLN A 198 18.01 3.60 12.47
C GLN A 198 18.06 2.17 11.94
N TRP A 199 17.01 1.40 12.22
CA TRP A 199 16.75 0.09 11.64
C TRP A 199 15.61 0.21 10.64
N LEU A 200 15.91 0.06 9.35
CA LEU A 200 14.89 -0.12 8.32
C LEU A 200 14.61 -1.60 8.14
N LEU A 201 13.56 -2.08 8.79
CA LEU A 201 13.00 -3.40 8.53
C LEU A 201 12.19 -3.35 7.24
N LYS A 202 12.46 -4.23 6.30
CA LYS A 202 11.65 -4.37 5.09
C LYS A 202 11.57 -5.82 4.61
N SER A 203 10.51 -6.12 3.85
CA SER A 203 10.30 -7.44 3.24
C SER A 203 10.09 -7.30 1.73
N ASN A 204 10.56 -8.32 1.00
CA ASN A 204 10.35 -8.43 -0.44
C ASN A 204 8.90 -8.79 -0.80
N ASP A 205 8.11 -9.34 0.14
CA ASP A 205 6.67 -9.50 -0.07
C ASP A 205 5.99 -8.14 0.12
N PRO A 206 5.47 -7.50 -0.95
CA PRO A 206 4.78 -6.21 -0.84
C PRO A 206 3.53 -6.33 0.03
N TRP A 207 2.97 -7.53 0.18
CA TRP A 207 1.76 -7.76 0.95
C TRP A 207 2.01 -7.98 2.44
N ALA A 208 3.26 -8.22 2.85
CA ALA A 208 3.57 -8.47 4.24
C ALA A 208 3.32 -7.25 5.13
N LYS A 209 3.17 -7.53 6.42
CA LYS A 209 3.13 -6.54 7.51
C LYS A 209 4.10 -6.99 8.60
N PHE A 210 4.62 -6.04 9.37
CA PHE A 210 5.43 -6.30 10.55
C PHE A 210 4.60 -6.13 11.79
N GLU A 211 4.86 -7.00 12.75
CA GLU A 211 4.30 -6.90 14.09
C GLU A 211 5.45 -6.74 15.08
N LEU A 212 5.49 -5.61 15.78
CA LEU A 212 6.55 -5.23 16.71
C LEU A 212 6.09 -5.42 18.15
N ASN A 213 6.99 -5.98 18.95
CA ASN A 213 6.86 -6.14 20.39
C ASN A 213 8.10 -5.54 21.07
N PHE A 214 7.88 -4.78 22.14
CA PHE A 214 8.92 -4.06 22.86
C PHE A 214 9.16 -4.78 24.19
N ASP A 215 10.07 -5.74 24.18
CA ASP A 215 10.28 -6.67 25.29
C ASP A 215 11.21 -6.11 26.37
N GLY A 216 12.15 -5.26 25.97
CA GLY A 216 13.05 -4.53 26.86
C GLY A 216 13.16 -3.07 26.43
N LEU A 217 12.92 -2.15 27.36
CA LEU A 217 13.07 -0.70 27.13
C LEU A 217 13.87 -0.10 28.28
N ASP A 218 15.15 -0.43 28.36
CA ASP A 218 16.07 0.21 29.28
C ASP A 218 16.67 1.44 28.59
N MET A 219 16.03 2.60 28.78
CA MET A 219 16.42 3.87 28.18
C MET A 219 16.38 4.99 29.22
N ASP A 220 17.12 6.08 28.98
CA ASP A 220 17.23 7.19 29.93
C ASP A 220 15.89 7.92 30.13
N ASN A 221 15.35 7.79 31.34
CA ASN A 221 14.07 8.36 31.78
C ASN A 221 14.18 9.18 33.09
N LYS A 222 15.40 9.54 33.49
CA LYS A 222 15.68 10.24 34.75
C LYS A 222 15.87 11.74 34.55
N ASP A 223 15.60 12.51 35.62
CA ASP A 223 15.79 13.97 35.65
C ASP A 223 15.11 14.74 34.49
N MET A 224 13.92 14.27 34.10
CA MET A 224 13.17 14.80 32.96
C MET A 224 12.58 16.20 33.25
N PRO A 225 12.65 17.15 32.29
CA PRO A 225 11.86 18.37 32.35
C PRO A 225 10.35 18.07 32.38
N PRO A 226 9.52 18.97 32.94
CA PRO A 226 8.06 18.78 32.97
C PRO A 226 7.47 18.52 31.58
N GLY A 227 6.74 17.42 31.43
CA GLY A 227 6.08 17.03 30.18
C GLY A 227 6.92 16.18 29.22
N ILE A 228 8.18 15.88 29.54
CA ILE A 228 9.01 14.96 28.77
C ILE A 228 9.09 13.62 29.51
N ILE A 229 8.92 12.51 28.78
CA ILE A 229 8.87 11.17 29.36
C ILE A 229 10.26 10.51 29.36
N CYS A 230 11.09 10.85 28.37
CA CYS A 230 12.38 10.19 28.09
C CYS A 230 13.42 11.19 27.59
N ASN A 231 14.67 11.07 28.04
CA ASN A 231 15.81 11.77 27.47
C ASN A 231 16.25 11.08 26.17
N ASP A 232 16.21 9.74 26.17
CA ASP A 232 16.34 8.94 24.97
C ASP A 232 15.05 8.97 24.14
N ILE A 233 15.16 8.94 22.82
CA ILE A 233 14.01 8.98 21.91
C ILE A 233 14.01 7.71 21.07
N LEU A 234 12.97 6.89 21.22
CA LEU A 234 12.67 5.76 20.35
C LEU A 234 11.42 6.08 19.53
N SER A 235 11.52 6.11 18.22
CA SER A 235 10.43 6.41 17.30
C SER A 235 10.26 5.31 16.26
N VAL A 236 9.01 4.96 15.98
CA VAL A 236 8.62 4.03 14.92
C VAL A 236 7.89 4.80 13.83
N TYR A 237 8.38 4.69 12.59
CA TYR A 237 7.81 5.29 11.40
C TYR A 237 7.30 4.18 10.48
N GLY A 238 6.02 4.26 10.11
CA GLY A 238 5.44 3.44 9.05
C GLY A 238 4.79 4.32 7.98
N ALA A 239 4.12 3.67 7.01
CA ALA A 239 3.41 4.38 5.94
C ALA A 239 2.35 5.37 6.43
N GLY A 240 1.66 5.09 7.55
CA GLY A 240 0.59 5.94 8.08
C GLY A 240 1.07 7.03 9.07
N LYS A 241 1.66 6.62 10.19
CA LYS A 241 1.93 7.49 11.34
C LYS A 241 3.31 7.23 11.95
N GLN A 242 3.89 8.28 12.54
CA GLN A 242 5.01 8.19 13.47
C GLN A 242 4.49 8.01 14.90
N THR A 243 5.06 7.05 15.63
CA THR A 243 4.76 6.82 17.04
C THR A 243 6.05 6.87 17.85
N THR A 244 6.08 7.72 18.87
CA THR A 244 7.16 7.73 19.86
C THR A 244 6.85 6.72 20.95
N ILE A 245 7.81 5.87 21.28
CA ILE A 245 7.68 4.81 22.27
C ILE A 245 8.08 5.37 23.64
N PRO A 246 7.22 5.26 24.67
CA PRO A 246 7.58 5.68 26.02
C PRO A 246 8.62 4.74 26.63
N CYS A 247 9.43 5.27 27.55
CA CYS A 247 10.51 4.55 28.25
C CYS A 247 10.34 4.55 29.77
N ASN A 248 9.21 5.05 30.26
CA ASN A 248 8.89 5.13 31.68
C ASN A 248 8.31 3.81 32.24
N GLY A 249 8.45 2.70 31.49
CA GLY A 249 7.90 1.39 31.84
C GLY A 249 6.40 1.24 31.58
N GLU A 250 5.75 2.23 30.94
CA GLU A 250 4.38 2.05 30.47
C GLU A 250 4.30 0.91 29.44
N PRO A 251 3.28 0.04 29.54
CA PRO A 251 3.12 -1.06 28.61
C PRO A 251 2.89 -0.50 27.20
N VAL A 252 3.79 -0.84 26.29
CA VAL A 252 3.67 -0.48 24.89
C VAL A 252 2.79 -1.50 24.21
N ALA A 253 1.65 -1.05 23.69
CA ALA A 253 0.78 -1.92 22.90
C ALA A 253 1.54 -2.47 21.69
N LYS A 254 1.29 -3.74 21.36
CA LYS A 254 1.80 -4.37 20.15
C LYS A 254 1.48 -3.50 18.94
N MET A 255 2.46 -3.29 18.07
CA MET A 255 2.29 -2.44 16.89
C MET A 255 2.30 -3.27 15.62
N THR A 256 1.29 -3.08 14.77
CA THR A 256 1.28 -3.68 13.43
C THR A 256 1.51 -2.59 12.38
N SER A 257 2.50 -2.78 11.51
CA SER A 257 2.75 -1.88 10.40
C SER A 257 1.63 -1.99 9.36
N ALA A 258 1.35 -0.89 8.68
CA ALA A 258 0.40 -0.87 7.57
C ALA A 258 1.05 -1.30 6.23
N SER A 259 2.36 -1.51 6.21
CA SER A 259 3.21 -1.71 5.03
C SER A 259 4.24 -2.82 5.26
N ASN A 260 4.85 -3.30 4.19
CA ASN A 260 5.95 -4.29 4.18
C ASN A 260 7.31 -3.70 4.61
N TRP A 261 7.29 -2.58 5.33
CA TRP A 261 8.46 -1.91 5.86
C TRP A 261 8.08 -1.15 7.13
N VAL A 262 9.06 -0.97 8.01
CA VAL A 262 8.99 -0.11 9.19
C VAL A 262 10.39 0.43 9.50
N LEU A 263 10.47 1.71 9.85
CA LEU A 263 11.71 2.35 10.28
C LEU A 263 11.63 2.58 11.78
N VAL A 264 12.61 2.06 12.52
CA VAL A 264 12.77 2.30 13.95
C VAL A 264 14.00 3.19 14.15
N GLU A 265 13.83 4.33 14.80
CA GLU A 265 14.91 5.27 15.11
C GLU A 265 15.12 5.35 16.62
N LEU A 266 16.37 5.15 17.06
CA LEU A 266 16.81 5.43 18.42
C LEU A 266 17.78 6.61 18.41
N ARG A 267 17.58 7.55 19.32
CA ARG A 267 18.52 8.63 19.63
C ARG A 267 18.73 8.66 21.13
N THR A 268 19.95 8.39 21.56
CA THR A 268 20.28 8.37 22.98
C THR A 268 20.88 9.71 23.43
N ASN A 269 20.65 10.04 24.68
CA ASN A 269 21.16 11.23 25.33
C ASN A 269 22.68 11.12 25.55
N PRO A 270 23.51 12.02 25.01
CA PRO A 270 24.95 11.99 25.24
C PRO A 270 25.34 12.33 26.68
N TRP A 271 24.44 12.91 27.47
CA TRP A 271 24.69 13.36 28.85
C TRP A 271 24.07 12.46 29.93
N SER A 272 23.56 11.28 29.56
CA SER A 272 22.99 10.35 30.53
C SER A 272 24.00 10.06 31.64
N GLN A 273 23.55 10.08 32.90
CA GLN A 273 24.41 9.79 34.06
C GLN A 273 24.52 8.29 34.34
N GLU A 274 23.57 7.51 33.85
CA GLU A 274 23.48 6.08 34.07
C GLU A 274 23.80 5.29 32.80
N ALA A 275 24.09 4.00 33.00
CA ALA A 275 24.23 3.06 31.92
C ALA A 275 22.87 2.43 31.64
N HIS A 276 22.56 2.28 30.36
CA HIS A 276 21.31 1.72 29.87
C HIS A 276 21.62 0.71 28.78
N ALA A 277 20.96 -0.44 28.74
CA ALA A 277 21.17 -1.45 27.71
C ALA A 277 20.59 -1.05 26.33
N GLY A 278 19.64 -0.12 26.32
CA GLY A 278 18.86 0.26 25.14
C GLY A 278 17.65 -0.66 24.91
N PRO A 279 16.99 -0.54 23.75
CA PRO A 279 15.79 -1.29 23.44
C PRO A 279 16.10 -2.71 22.91
N GLU A 280 15.26 -3.67 23.30
CA GLU A 280 15.09 -4.97 22.66
C GLU A 280 13.70 -5.05 22.05
N ILE A 281 13.63 -5.11 20.72
CA ILE A 281 12.39 -5.11 19.96
C ILE A 281 12.32 -6.40 19.16
N ARG A 282 11.37 -7.29 19.48
CA ARG A 282 11.10 -8.44 18.62
C ARG A 282 10.14 -8.06 17.53
N TYR A 283 10.36 -8.60 16.33
CA TYR A 283 9.44 -8.45 15.22
C TYR A 283 9.01 -9.80 14.68
N ASN A 284 7.77 -9.87 14.20
CA ASN A 284 7.25 -10.98 13.43
C ASN A 284 6.84 -10.49 12.05
N LEU A 285 7.15 -11.27 11.02
CA LEU A 285 6.70 -10.99 9.65
C LEU A 285 5.37 -11.71 9.41
N ILE A 286 4.32 -10.94 9.21
CA ILE A 286 3.00 -11.45 8.83
C ILE A 286 2.95 -11.43 7.30
N SER A 287 3.34 -12.56 6.69
CA SER A 287 3.21 -12.78 5.24
C SER A 287 1.82 -13.32 4.90
N ARG A 288 1.42 -13.17 3.63
CA ARG A 288 0.26 -13.92 3.13
C ARG A 288 0.62 -15.41 3.06
N PRO A 289 -0.32 -16.33 3.33
CA PRO A 289 -0.12 -17.74 3.01
C PRO A 289 0.15 -17.88 1.51
N THR A 290 1.38 -18.23 1.14
CA THR A 290 1.74 -18.59 -0.23
C THR A 290 0.86 -19.76 -0.68
N GLY A 291 -0.04 -19.51 -1.64
CA GLY A 291 -0.99 -20.50 -2.15
C GLY A 291 -2.46 -20.18 -1.89
N ALA A 292 -2.77 -19.21 -1.02
CA ALA A 292 -4.11 -18.67 -0.89
C ALA A 292 -4.24 -17.42 -1.78
N LEU A 293 -4.74 -17.61 -3.00
CA LEU A 293 -5.60 -16.61 -3.63
C LEU A 293 -6.88 -16.49 -2.78
N ALA A 294 -6.75 -16.04 -1.52
CA ALA A 294 -7.89 -15.66 -0.70
C ALA A 294 -8.26 -14.22 -1.07
N PHE A 295 -8.58 -14.02 -2.34
CA PHE A 295 -9.60 -13.03 -2.67
C PHE A 295 -10.88 -13.61 -2.08
N SER A 296 -11.44 -12.94 -1.08
CA SER A 296 -12.77 -13.30 -0.60
C SER A 296 -13.70 -13.41 -1.81
N GLU A 297 -14.43 -14.51 -1.88
CA GLU A 297 -15.36 -14.89 -2.92
C GLU A 297 -16.17 -13.71 -3.47
N GLY A 298 -16.23 -13.60 -4.80
CA GLY A 298 -17.24 -12.80 -5.50
C GLY A 298 -16.76 -11.75 -6.50
N MET A 299 -15.65 -11.97 -7.20
CA MET A 299 -15.38 -11.26 -8.47
C MET A 299 -14.76 -12.24 -9.46
N THR A 300 -15.59 -12.97 -10.19
CA THR A 300 -15.14 -13.61 -11.41
C THR A 300 -14.93 -12.53 -12.46
N ALA A 301 -13.68 -12.28 -12.85
CA ALA A 301 -13.39 -11.52 -14.05
C ALA A 301 -14.12 -12.19 -15.22
N SER A 302 -15.15 -11.53 -15.74
CA SER A 302 -15.87 -11.96 -16.93
C SER A 302 -14.98 -11.74 -18.15
N THR A 303 -14.13 -12.71 -18.47
CA THR A 303 -13.50 -12.79 -19.79
C THR A 303 -14.59 -13.09 -20.83
N PHE A 304 -15.21 -12.04 -21.38
CA PHE A 304 -15.95 -12.14 -22.63
C PHE A 304 -14.95 -12.37 -23.77
N VAL A 305 -14.66 -13.64 -24.07
CA VAL A 305 -14.14 -14.01 -25.39
C VAL A 305 -15.33 -14.05 -26.33
N SER A 306 -15.65 -12.90 -26.92
CA SER A 306 -16.52 -12.82 -28.08
C SER A 306 -15.74 -13.26 -29.32
N SER A 307 -15.84 -14.54 -29.67
CA SER A 307 -15.63 -14.96 -31.06
C SER A 307 -16.67 -16.00 -31.45
N LEU A 308 -17.78 -15.50 -32.00
CA LEU A 308 -18.67 -16.26 -32.86
C LEU A 308 -17.88 -16.78 -34.07
N LEU A 309 -18.06 -18.07 -34.33
CA LEU A 309 -17.62 -18.84 -35.48
C LEU A 309 -17.95 -18.16 -36.84
N PRO A 310 -17.36 -18.66 -37.93
CA PRO A 310 -18.15 -19.60 -38.70
C PRO A 310 -17.43 -20.92 -38.95
N ALA A 311 -18.16 -22.01 -38.70
CA ALA A 311 -17.90 -23.32 -39.23
C ALA A 311 -17.85 -23.25 -40.77
N ALA A 312 -16.72 -23.63 -41.35
CA ALA A 312 -16.63 -23.98 -42.76
C ALA A 312 -16.10 -25.41 -42.87
N ALA A 313 -16.86 -26.21 -43.60
CA ALA A 313 -16.74 -27.65 -43.76
C ALA A 313 -15.41 -28.12 -44.36
N LEU A 314 -14.95 -29.29 -43.92
CA LEU A 314 -14.07 -30.16 -44.69
C LEU A 314 -14.46 -31.62 -44.42
N ILE A 315 -15.42 -32.10 -45.23
CA ILE A 315 -15.63 -33.52 -45.50
C ILE A 315 -14.89 -33.84 -46.82
N ALA A 316 -14.30 -35.04 -46.86
CA ALA A 316 -13.74 -35.76 -48.00
C ALA A 316 -12.23 -35.57 -48.28
N ALA A 317 -11.42 -36.52 -47.83
CA ALA A 317 -10.91 -37.59 -48.70
C ALA A 317 -10.01 -38.56 -47.92
N ARG A 318 -10.49 -39.79 -47.70
CA ARG A 318 -9.64 -40.99 -47.52
C ARG A 318 -10.17 -42.06 -48.46
N LEU A 319 -9.61 -42.08 -49.66
CA LEU A 319 -9.60 -43.22 -50.59
C LEU A 319 -8.39 -43.02 -51.52
N LEU A 320 -7.24 -43.49 -51.03
CA LEU A 320 -6.16 -44.22 -51.71
C LEU A 320 -4.99 -44.36 -50.72
#